data_AF-A0A0V8RW70-F1
#
_entry.id   AF-A0A0V8RW70-F1
#
_cell.length_a   1.000
_cell.length_b   1.000
_cell.length_c   1.000
_cell.angle_alpha   90.00
_cell.angle_beta   90.00
_cell.angle_gamma   90.00
#
_symmetry.space_group_name_H-M   'P 1'
#
loop_
_entity.id
_entity.type
_entity.pdbx_description
1 polymer ?
#
loop_
_entity_poly.entity_id
_entity_poly.type
_entity_poly.pdbx_seq_one_letter_code
_entity_poly.pdbx_strand_id
1 'polypeptide(L)'
;MSDELDYVPEDVLKEVLEAEREILPRRRRRMKPYPSSRDLVEAVIEAVRSFSGHPDGLPEYVLRILEEKGFETRHVTIKRIWRTYEALVRRGVIGDRLGVLEPE
;
A
#
# COMPACT_ATOMS: atom_id res chain seq x y z
N MET A 1 38.66 -19.60 39.32
CA MET A 1 39.68 -19.23 38.32
C MET A 1 39.32 -20.00 37.07
N SER A 2 38.93 -19.43 35.95
CA SER A 2 38.64 -18.04 35.60
C SER A 2 37.71 -18.14 34.39
N ASP A 3 36.63 -17.36 34.38
CA ASP A 3 35.83 -17.07 33.18
C ASP A 3 36.71 -16.29 32.19
N GLU A 4 37.62 -17.00 31.51
CA GLU A 4 38.66 -16.41 30.65
C GLU A 4 38.38 -16.67 29.16
N LEU A 5 37.22 -17.23 28.81
CA LEU A 5 36.86 -17.60 27.44
C LEU A 5 35.80 -16.70 26.78
N ASP A 6 35.28 -15.67 27.48
CA ASP A 6 34.28 -14.75 26.94
C ASP A 6 34.82 -13.33 26.64
N TYR A 7 36.13 -13.10 26.80
CA TYR A 7 36.71 -11.81 26.43
C TYR A 7 36.95 -11.76 24.92
N VAL A 8 36.01 -11.16 24.19
CA VAL A 8 36.22 -10.78 22.79
C VAL A 8 36.85 -9.38 22.78
N PRO A 9 38.08 -9.23 22.28
CA PRO A 9 38.72 -7.92 22.13
C PRO A 9 37.86 -6.96 21.30
N GLU A 10 37.78 -5.69 21.72
CA GLU A 10 36.87 -4.68 21.13
C GLU A 10 37.14 -4.43 19.64
N ASP A 11 38.39 -4.58 19.21
CA ASP A 11 38.86 -4.47 17.83
C ASP A 11 38.29 -5.59 16.95
N VAL A 12 38.29 -6.83 17.44
CA VAL A 12 37.68 -7.98 16.76
C VAL A 12 36.16 -7.82 16.68
N LEU A 13 35.54 -7.33 17.76
CA LEU A 13 34.11 -7.06 17.80
C LEU A 13 33.71 -5.98 16.76
N LYS A 14 34.54 -4.95 16.64
CA LYS A 14 34.34 -3.84 15.72
C LYS A 14 34.51 -4.27 14.26
N GLU A 15 35.51 -5.10 13.96
CA GLU A 15 35.72 -5.66 12.62
C GLU A 15 34.54 -6.52 12.18
N VAL A 16 34.02 -7.38 13.07
CA VAL A 16 32.83 -8.19 12.78
C VAL A 16 31.59 -7.32 12.59
N LEU A 17 31.39 -6.27 13.39
CA LEU A 17 30.27 -5.33 13.23
C LEU A 17 30.37 -4.50 11.95
N GLU A 18 31.57 -4.10 11.54
CA GLU A 18 31.80 -3.38 10.29
C GLU A 18 31.59 -4.30 9.07
N ALA A 19 32.09 -5.54 9.14
CA ALA A 19 31.84 -6.57 8.15
C ALA A 19 30.34 -6.93 8.07
N GLU A 20 29.65 -7.09 9.20
CA GLU A 20 28.20 -7.28 9.22
C GLU A 20 27.47 -6.09 8.60
N ARG A 21 27.89 -4.85 8.86
CA ARG A 21 27.30 -3.66 8.23
C ARG A 21 27.50 -3.62 6.72
N GLU A 22 28.63 -4.11 6.20
CA GLU A 22 28.89 -4.20 4.76
C GLU A 22 28.21 -5.41 4.10
N ILE A 23 28.09 -6.53 4.82
CA ILE A 23 27.53 -7.81 4.35
C ILE A 23 26.02 -7.86 4.52
N LEU A 24 25.43 -7.03 5.41
CA LEU A 24 23.99 -6.95 5.63
C LEU A 24 23.32 -6.83 4.26
N PRO A 25 22.64 -7.89 3.80
CA PRO A 25 22.14 -7.94 2.43
C PRO A 25 21.19 -6.79 2.32
N ARG A 26 21.52 -5.80 1.46
CA ARG A 26 20.68 -4.65 1.09
C ARG A 26 19.24 -5.05 1.31
N ARG A 27 18.64 -4.70 2.47
CA ARG A 27 17.37 -5.28 2.93
C ARG A 27 16.49 -5.32 1.70
N ARG A 28 16.20 -6.53 1.16
CA ARG A 28 15.44 -6.66 -0.10
C ARG A 28 14.30 -5.68 0.05
N ARG A 29 14.30 -4.58 -0.74
CA ARG A 29 13.27 -3.54 -0.60
C ARG A 29 11.98 -4.33 -0.68
N ARG A 30 11.27 -4.49 0.46
CA ARG A 30 10.08 -5.32 0.51
C ARG A 30 9.17 -4.68 -0.52
N MET A 31 8.97 -5.34 -1.66
CA MET A 31 8.11 -4.80 -2.70
C MET A 31 6.79 -4.55 -2.02
N LYS A 32 6.26 -3.33 -2.18
CA LYS A 32 4.96 -3.00 -1.60
C LYS A 32 3.96 -4.03 -2.13
N PRO A 33 3.11 -4.60 -1.28
CA PRO A 33 2.14 -5.58 -1.73
C PRO A 33 1.24 -4.93 -2.80
N TYR A 34 0.86 -5.72 -3.80
CA TYR A 34 -0.16 -5.28 -4.76
C TYR A 34 -1.54 -5.40 -4.11
N PRO A 35 -2.44 -4.42 -4.29
CA PRO A 35 -3.75 -4.48 -3.68
C PRO A 35 -4.59 -5.60 -4.31
N SER A 36 -5.22 -6.41 -3.47
CA SER A 36 -6.21 -7.39 -3.91
C SER A 36 -7.47 -6.70 -4.41
N SER A 37 -8.37 -7.45 -5.05
CA SER A 37 -9.69 -6.92 -5.43
C SER A 37 -10.50 -6.43 -4.22
N ARG A 38 -10.32 -7.05 -3.06
CA ARG A 38 -10.99 -6.63 -1.83
C ARG A 38 -10.44 -5.29 -1.33
N ASP A 39 -9.11 -5.13 -1.34
CA ASP A 39 -8.46 -3.88 -0.94
C ASP A 39 -8.90 -2.71 -1.83
N LEU A 40 -9.04 -2.95 -3.13
CA LEU A 40 -9.56 -1.96 -4.07
C LEU A 40 -11.01 -1.58 -3.77
N VAL A 41 -11.87 -2.55 -3.47
CA VAL A 41 -13.28 -2.30 -3.09
C VAL A 41 -13.34 -1.44 -1.83
N GLU A 42 -12.57 -1.81 -0.81
CA GLU A 42 -12.53 -1.07 0.45
C GLU A 42 -12.02 0.37 0.23
N ALA A 43 -10.98 0.55 -0.58
CA ALA A 43 -10.48 1.88 -0.94
C ALA A 43 -11.50 2.72 -1.74
N VAL A 44 -12.28 2.11 -2.63
CA VAL A 44 -13.35 2.83 -3.36
C VAL A 44 -14.49 3.24 -2.42
N ILE A 45 -14.89 2.39 -1.48
CA ILE A 45 -15.91 2.73 -0.49
C ILE A 45 -15.44 3.89 0.40
N GLU A 46 -14.18 3.84 0.84
CA GLU A 46 -13.57 4.89 1.63
C GLU A 46 -13.46 6.20 0.83
N ALA A 47 -13.05 6.12 -0.43
CA ALA A 47 -13.01 7.26 -1.34
C ALA A 47 -14.38 7.93 -1.45
N VAL A 48 -15.43 7.17 -1.74
CA VAL A 48 -16.79 7.71 -1.91
C VAL A 48 -17.34 8.33 -0.62
N ARG A 49 -16.87 7.88 0.55
CA ARG A 49 -17.24 8.45 1.86
C ARG A 49 -16.63 9.81 2.11
N SER A 50 -15.37 10.00 1.71
CA SER A 50 -14.55 11.16 2.07
C SER A 50 -14.35 12.15 0.91
N PHE A 51 -14.54 11.71 -0.33
CA PHE A 51 -14.31 12.50 -1.53
C PHE A 51 -15.46 13.47 -1.79
N SER A 52 -15.13 14.75 -1.92
CA SER A 52 -16.06 15.84 -2.24
C SER A 52 -15.68 16.61 -3.51
N GLY A 53 -14.81 16.03 -4.34
CA GLY A 53 -14.31 16.66 -5.56
C GLY A 53 -15.10 16.30 -6.81
N HIS A 54 -14.58 16.72 -7.97
CA HIS A 54 -15.14 16.37 -9.28
C HIS A 54 -14.96 14.87 -9.57
N PRO A 55 -15.90 14.17 -10.26
CA PRO A 55 -15.81 12.73 -10.48
C PRO A 55 -14.50 12.25 -11.11
N ASP A 56 -13.91 13.04 -12.02
CA ASP A 56 -12.62 12.73 -12.64
C ASP A 56 -11.45 12.62 -11.65
N GLY A 57 -11.59 13.23 -10.45
CA GLY A 57 -10.61 13.15 -9.38
C GLY A 57 -10.74 11.91 -8.49
N LEU A 58 -11.84 11.14 -8.60
CA LEU A 58 -12.03 9.94 -7.79
C LEU A 58 -10.91 8.91 -7.98
N PRO A 59 -10.48 8.57 -9.22
CA PRO A 59 -9.44 7.57 -9.41
C PRO A 59 -8.13 7.94 -8.71
N GLU A 60 -7.71 9.19 -8.85
CA GLU A 60 -6.50 9.70 -8.19
C GLU A 60 -6.62 9.60 -6.66
N TYR A 61 -7.78 9.96 -6.10
CA TYR A 61 -8.02 9.85 -4.68
C TYR A 61 -7.99 8.40 -4.16
N VAL A 62 -8.53 7.45 -4.93
CA VAL A 62 -8.46 6.02 -4.61
C VAL A 62 -7.02 5.51 -4.63
N LEU A 63 -6.22 5.93 -5.62
CA LEU A 63 -4.79 5.55 -5.69
C LEU A 63 -4.04 6.07 -4.46
N ARG A 64 -4.28 7.31 -4.05
CA ARG A 64 -3.69 7.88 -2.83
C ARG A 64 -4.03 7.09 -1.57
N ILE A 65 -5.30 6.70 -1.38
CA ILE A 65 -5.72 5.86 -0.24
C ILE A 65 -4.95 4.52 -0.24
N LEU A 66 -4.78 3.89 -1.39
CA LEU A 66 -4.04 2.64 -1.50
C LEU A 66 -2.54 2.82 -1.19
N GLU A 67 -1.94 3.93 -1.64
CA GLU A 67 -0.54 4.25 -1.37
C GLU A 67 -0.28 4.57 0.10
N GLU A 68 -1.19 5.30 0.75
CA GLU A 68 -1.17 5.60 2.18
C GLU A 68 -1.30 4.32 3.02
N LYS A 69 -2.06 3.32 2.55
CA LYS A 69 -2.12 1.97 3.12
C LYS A 69 -0.89 1.10 2.82
N GLY A 70 0.07 1.61 2.04
CA GLY A 70 1.34 0.95 1.74
C GLY A 70 1.32 0.00 0.55
N PHE A 71 0.30 0.06 -0.31
CA PHE A 71 0.21 -0.78 -1.52
C PHE A 71 0.97 -0.19 -2.72
N GLU A 72 1.30 -1.06 -3.68
CA GLU A 72 1.80 -0.67 -5.00
C GLU A 72 0.64 -0.48 -5.99
N THR A 73 0.44 0.76 -6.43
CA THR A 73 -0.67 1.20 -7.30
C THR A 73 -0.35 1.22 -8.78
N ARG A 74 0.91 0.97 -9.19
CA ARG A 74 1.37 1.10 -10.59
C ARG A 74 0.52 0.38 -11.64
N HIS A 75 -0.08 -0.75 -11.27
CA HIS A 75 -0.93 -1.54 -12.16
C HIS A 75 -2.43 -1.42 -11.85
N VAL A 76 -2.83 -0.48 -10.99
CA VAL A 76 -4.24 -0.17 -10.74
C VAL A 76 -4.69 0.82 -11.80
N THR A 77 -5.51 0.34 -12.73
CA THR A 77 -5.99 1.18 -13.84
C THR A 77 -7.23 1.97 -13.45
N ILE A 78 -7.36 3.18 -14.00
CA ILE A 78 -8.55 4.05 -13.85
C ILE A 78 -9.83 3.28 -14.21
N LYS A 79 -9.80 2.50 -15.29
CA LYS A 79 -10.92 1.65 -15.72
C LYS A 79 -11.33 0.62 -14.67
N ARG A 80 -10.37 0.04 -13.93
CA ARG A 80 -10.67 -0.93 -12.87
C ARG A 80 -11.33 -0.25 -11.66
N ILE A 81 -10.91 0.96 -11.32
CA ILE A 81 -11.52 1.77 -10.26
C ILE A 81 -12.98 2.07 -10.62
N TRP A 82 -13.24 2.59 -11.82
CA TRP A 82 -14.60 2.91 -12.26
C TRP A 82 -15.51 1.70 -12.33
N ARG A 83 -15.04 0.57 -12.88
CA ARG A 83 -15.83 -0.68 -12.88
C ARG A 83 -16.18 -1.14 -11.46
N THR A 84 -15.26 -0.95 -10.52
CA THR A 84 -15.51 -1.30 -9.11
C THR A 84 -16.55 -0.37 -8.51
N TYR A 85 -16.44 0.94 -8.74
CA TYR A 85 -17.44 1.93 -8.33
C TYR A 85 -18.82 1.60 -8.89
N GLU A 86 -18.93 1.45 -10.21
CA GLU A 86 -20.18 1.13 -10.92
C GLU A 86 -20.81 -0.15 -10.38
N ALA A 87 -20.01 -1.21 -10.20
CA ALA A 87 -20.50 -2.47 -9.64
C ALA A 87 -21.03 -2.30 -8.21
N LEU A 88 -20.41 -1.45 -7.39
CA LEU A 88 -20.87 -1.17 -6.02
C LEU A 88 -22.17 -0.36 -6.02
N VAL A 89 -22.31 0.62 -6.93
CA VAL A 89 -23.55 1.41 -7.07
C VAL A 89 -24.70 0.55 -7.57
N ARG A 90 -24.49 -0.22 -8.64
CA ARG A 90 -25.52 -1.10 -9.21
C ARG A 90 -25.99 -2.19 -8.24
N ARG A 91 -25.11 -2.64 -7.34
CA ARG A 91 -25.45 -3.58 -6.25
C ARG A 91 -26.11 -2.91 -5.04
N GLY A 92 -26.23 -1.59 -5.02
CA GLY A 92 -26.80 -0.83 -3.88
C GLY A 92 -25.90 -0.79 -2.64
N VAL A 93 -24.62 -1.12 -2.76
CA VAL A 93 -23.66 -1.08 -1.64
C VAL A 93 -23.27 0.36 -1.30
N ILE A 94 -23.20 1.21 -2.32
CA ILE A 94 -22.98 2.66 -2.21
C ILE A 94 -24.01 3.40 -3.08
N GLY A 95 -24.36 4.63 -2.72
CA GLY A 95 -25.17 5.49 -3.58
C GLY A 95 -24.33 6.16 -4.67
N ASP A 96 -24.96 6.57 -5.77
CA ASP A 96 -24.29 7.35 -6.82
C ASP A 96 -24.03 8.79 -6.35
N ARG A 97 -22.98 8.97 -5.55
CA ARG A 97 -22.60 10.29 -5.03
C ARG A 97 -22.00 11.20 -6.08
N LEU A 98 -21.45 10.62 -7.14
CA LEU A 98 -20.81 11.37 -8.22
C LEU A 98 -21.80 11.74 -9.34
N GLY A 99 -23.01 11.15 -9.34
CA GLY A 99 -24.04 11.42 -10.35
C GLY A 99 -23.60 11.06 -11.77
N VAL A 100 -22.69 10.08 -11.89
CA VAL A 100 -22.08 9.69 -13.18
C VAL A 100 -22.78 8.51 -13.83
N LEU A 101 -23.77 7.91 -13.16
CA LEU A 101 -24.53 6.79 -13.70
C LEU A 101 -25.91 7.26 -14.15
N GLU A 102 -26.20 7.06 -15.42
CA GLU A 102 -27.54 7.28 -15.95
C GLU A 102 -28.47 6.16 -15.45
N PRO A 103 -29.67 6.48 -14.93
CA PRO A 103 -30.70 5.47 -14.69
C PRO A 103 -31.16 4.91 -16.04
N GLU A 104 -31.10 3.58 -16.19
CA GLU A 104 -31.73 2.86 -17.31
C GLU A 104 -33.26 2.94 -17.25
#